data_AF-A0A353W4K6-F1
#
_entry.id   AF-A0A353W4K6-F1
#
_cell.length_a   1.000
_cell.length_b   1.000
_cell.length_c   1.000
_cell.angle_alpha   90.00
_cell.angle_beta   90.00
_cell.angle_gamma   90.00
#
_symmetry.space_group_name_H-M   'P 1'
#
loop_
_entity.id
_entity.type
_entity.pdbx_description
1 polymer ?
#
loop_
_entity_poly.entity_id
_entity_poly.type
_entity_poly.pdbx_seq_one_letter_code
_entity_poly.pdbx_strand_id
1 'polypeptide(L)'
;MDENKINHLIEYTKMCHPKDAVDISDGLDILNMALDGLRENINLTLSKLLKEKNYTEVREVTNASESVAEIQNLIDGYVIMLEVPLENDEKNEYEESATEEEKTIPNYGDYVVNDALSHNLYEDFTHKKVTAFSFEGNRYEAKDWKDVLVQTCDLLADIDSDKFYLLVNDPVMKGRKIAYFGYESVVTNNGIKNCQMKNLDVYVWTNLSANQIRNLIRKLLKKYGIRISDFYVYLRADYTALHIDRLSISEKEIHNDDKIGKYVRTAMRKISNSRYEFSLNELSAMQSKKWSKDELGLDYPMLKPYKEGVVTSEQIKEGSYRRYWKEIFEFNNKKFFVTSQWFDRNRENFENWFTNL
;
A
#
# COMPACT_ATOMS: atom_id res chain seq x y z
N MET A 1 -11.94 -27.12 11.07
CA MET A 1 -11.01 -26.10 11.60
C MET A 1 -11.87 -25.03 12.24
N ASP A 2 -11.51 -24.53 13.41
CA ASP A 2 -12.36 -23.58 14.16
C ASP A 2 -12.27 -22.20 13.50
N GLU A 3 -13.34 -21.78 12.81
CA GLU A 3 -13.42 -20.57 11.99
C GLU A 3 -13.06 -19.31 12.80
N ASN A 4 -13.38 -19.31 14.11
CA ASN A 4 -13.00 -18.25 15.04
C ASN A 4 -11.49 -18.12 15.25
N LYS A 5 -10.75 -19.23 15.22
CA LYS A 5 -9.28 -19.20 15.38
C LYS A 5 -8.59 -18.63 14.15
N ILE A 6 -9.11 -18.94 12.97
CA ILE A 6 -8.60 -18.41 11.69
C ILE A 6 -8.80 -16.90 11.65
N ASN A 7 -10.01 -16.42 11.97
CA ASN A 7 -10.32 -14.99 12.00
C ASN A 7 -9.46 -14.22 13.01
N HIS A 8 -9.24 -14.79 14.21
CA HIS A 8 -8.37 -14.18 15.21
C HIS A 8 -6.91 -14.08 14.73
N LEU A 9 -6.42 -15.11 14.04
CA LEU A 9 -5.08 -15.10 13.45
C LEU A 9 -4.97 -14.08 12.33
N ILE A 10 -5.98 -13.98 11.44
CA ILE A 10 -6.02 -12.97 10.37
C ILE A 10 -5.95 -11.56 10.96
N GLU A 11 -6.78 -11.25 11.97
CA GLU A 11 -6.76 -9.94 12.62
C GLU A 11 -5.40 -9.66 13.31
N TYR A 12 -4.82 -10.65 14.01
CA TYR A 12 -3.50 -10.52 14.60
C TYR A 12 -2.42 -10.25 13.55
N THR A 13 -2.40 -11.02 12.46
CA THR A 13 -1.42 -10.85 11.38
C THR A 13 -1.58 -9.48 10.72
N LYS A 14 -2.81 -9.02 10.45
CA LYS A 14 -3.05 -7.67 9.90
C LYS A 14 -2.56 -6.55 10.82
N MET A 15 -2.72 -6.71 12.13
CA MET A 15 -2.35 -5.68 13.11
C MET A 15 -0.86 -5.66 13.42
N CYS A 16 -0.24 -6.83 13.60
CA CYS A 16 1.14 -6.96 14.08
C CYS A 16 2.15 -7.18 12.94
N HIS A 17 1.70 -7.78 11.84
CA HIS A 17 2.53 -8.30 10.75
C HIS A 17 1.93 -7.98 9.35
N PRO A 18 1.69 -6.70 9.02
CA PRO A 18 0.93 -6.33 7.82
C PRO A 18 1.60 -6.73 6.50
N LYS A 19 2.94 -6.86 6.47
CA LYS A 19 3.66 -7.40 5.31
C LYS A 19 3.36 -8.87 5.10
N ASP A 20 3.41 -9.66 6.16
CA ASP A 20 3.08 -11.08 6.12
C ASP A 20 1.60 -11.30 5.74
N ALA A 21 0.69 -10.40 6.15
CA ALA A 21 -0.71 -10.42 5.71
C ALA A 21 -0.87 -10.22 4.19
N VAL A 22 -0.07 -9.32 3.60
CA VAL A 22 -0.02 -9.10 2.14
C VAL A 22 0.58 -10.32 1.45
N ASP A 23 1.68 -10.87 1.94
CA ASP A 23 2.33 -12.05 1.34
C ASP A 23 1.42 -13.30 1.39
N ILE A 24 0.67 -13.48 2.48
CA ILE A 24 -0.33 -14.55 2.60
C ILE A 24 -1.48 -14.32 1.61
N SER A 25 -1.96 -13.08 1.48
CA SER A 25 -3.00 -12.72 0.49
C SER A 25 -2.53 -12.99 -0.94
N ASP A 26 -1.29 -12.60 -1.27
CA ASP A 26 -0.70 -12.82 -2.59
C ASP A 26 -0.51 -14.32 -2.87
N GLY A 27 -0.11 -15.12 -1.88
CA GLY A 27 -0.02 -16.57 -2.00
C GLY A 27 -1.38 -17.25 -2.24
N LEU A 28 -2.43 -16.74 -1.59
CA LEU A 28 -3.82 -17.18 -1.80
C LEU A 28 -4.32 -16.83 -3.21
N ASP A 29 -4.00 -15.63 -3.71
CA ASP A 29 -4.28 -15.23 -5.09
C ASP A 29 -3.58 -16.15 -6.11
N ILE A 30 -2.32 -16.50 -5.86
CA ILE A 30 -1.56 -17.44 -6.72
C ILE A 30 -2.25 -18.82 -6.75
N LEU A 31 -2.70 -19.32 -5.59
CA LEU A 31 -3.45 -20.56 -5.52
C LEU A 31 -4.76 -20.47 -6.32
N ASN A 32 -5.48 -19.35 -6.23
CA ASN A 32 -6.69 -19.12 -7.02
C ASN A 32 -6.42 -19.13 -8.53
N MET A 33 -5.28 -18.57 -8.97
CA MET A 33 -4.86 -18.63 -10.37
C MET A 33 -4.53 -20.06 -10.83
N ALA A 34 -3.90 -20.88 -9.99
CA ALA A 34 -3.63 -22.28 -10.30
C ALA A 34 -4.94 -23.08 -10.46
N LEU A 35 -5.95 -22.77 -9.63
CA LEU A 35 -7.28 -23.38 -9.71
C LEU A 35 -8.06 -22.95 -10.97
N ASP A 36 -7.89 -21.72 -11.45
CA ASP A 36 -8.43 -21.30 -12.76
C ASP A 36 -7.87 -22.16 -13.91
N GLY A 37 -6.56 -22.47 -13.88
CA GLY A 37 -5.94 -23.37 -14.84
C GLY A 37 -6.46 -24.81 -14.76
N LEU A 38 -6.71 -25.31 -13.55
CA LEU A 38 -7.36 -26.60 -13.35
C LEU A 38 -8.79 -26.61 -13.91
N ARG A 39 -9.56 -25.55 -13.69
CA ARG A 39 -10.93 -25.42 -14.20
C ARG A 39 -10.97 -25.44 -15.73
N GLU A 40 -10.00 -24.82 -16.39
CA GLU A 40 -9.91 -24.87 -17.85
C GLU A 40 -9.63 -26.29 -18.36
N ASN A 41 -8.72 -27.03 -17.71
CA ASN A 41 -8.46 -28.44 -18.03
C ASN A 41 -9.68 -29.33 -17.79
N ILE A 42 -10.44 -29.06 -16.73
CA ILE A 42 -11.71 -29.72 -16.43
C ILE A 42 -12.72 -29.45 -17.56
N ASN A 43 -12.84 -28.21 -18.04
CA ASN A 43 -13.74 -27.84 -19.14
C ASN A 43 -13.37 -28.54 -20.46
N LEU A 44 -12.07 -28.64 -20.78
CA LEU A 44 -11.58 -29.40 -21.94
C LEU A 44 -11.95 -30.89 -21.82
N THR A 45 -11.79 -31.45 -20.63
CA THR A 45 -12.12 -32.85 -20.34
C THR A 45 -13.62 -33.10 -20.47
N LEU A 46 -14.46 -32.23 -19.89
CA LEU A 46 -15.92 -32.28 -20.04
C LEU A 46 -16.33 -32.24 -21.51
N SER A 47 -15.74 -31.32 -22.28
CA SER A 47 -16.03 -31.17 -23.71
C SER A 47 -15.69 -32.43 -24.51
N LYS A 48 -14.63 -33.16 -24.13
CA LYS A 48 -14.26 -34.44 -24.74
C LYS A 48 -15.22 -35.56 -24.33
N LEU A 49 -15.50 -35.71 -23.04
CA LEU A 49 -16.37 -36.77 -22.52
C LEU A 49 -17.82 -36.65 -23.03
N LEU A 50 -18.31 -35.42 -23.21
CA LEU A 50 -19.61 -35.14 -23.82
C LEU A 50 -19.66 -35.60 -25.29
N LYS A 51 -18.58 -35.43 -26.05
CA LYS A 51 -18.48 -35.94 -27.44
C LYS A 51 -18.48 -37.47 -27.49
N GLU A 52 -17.82 -38.09 -26.51
CA GLU A 52 -17.74 -39.55 -26.36
C GLU A 52 -18.99 -40.17 -25.72
N LYS A 53 -19.95 -39.35 -25.27
CA LYS A 53 -21.20 -39.76 -24.58
C LYS A 53 -20.95 -40.58 -23.29
N ASN A 54 -19.81 -40.37 -22.63
CA ASN A 54 -19.48 -41.03 -21.36
C ASN A 54 -20.06 -40.24 -20.18
N TYR A 55 -21.37 -40.40 -19.94
CA TYR A 55 -22.09 -39.61 -18.93
C TYR A 55 -21.71 -39.89 -17.48
N THR A 56 -21.14 -41.05 -17.19
CA THR A 56 -20.69 -41.41 -15.83
C THR A 56 -19.49 -40.56 -15.42
N GLU A 57 -18.45 -40.51 -16.27
CA GLU A 57 -17.26 -39.68 -16.03
C GLU A 57 -17.58 -38.18 -16.11
N VAL A 58 -18.53 -37.77 -16.95
CA VAL A 58 -19.02 -36.37 -16.96
C VAL A 58 -19.51 -35.94 -15.59
N ARG A 59 -20.25 -36.80 -14.88
CA ARG A 59 -20.76 -36.48 -13.55
C ARG A 59 -19.63 -36.33 -12.51
N GLU A 60 -18.63 -37.21 -12.56
CA GLU A 60 -17.47 -37.14 -11.66
C GLU A 60 -16.65 -35.86 -11.89
N VAL A 61 -16.37 -35.54 -13.15
CA VAL A 61 -15.61 -34.33 -13.52
C VAL A 61 -16.41 -33.06 -13.19
N THR A 62 -17.74 -33.10 -13.29
CA THR A 62 -18.61 -31.97 -12.91
C THR A 62 -18.55 -31.71 -11.40
N ASN A 63 -18.63 -32.75 -10.57
CA ASN A 63 -18.49 -32.61 -9.12
C ASN A 63 -17.11 -32.04 -8.71
N ALA A 64 -16.05 -32.45 -9.42
CA ALA A 64 -14.72 -31.88 -9.22
C ALA A 64 -14.67 -30.38 -9.59
N SER A 65 -15.35 -29.98 -10.67
CA SER A 65 -15.50 -28.57 -11.07
C SER A 65 -16.21 -27.74 -9.99
N GLU A 66 -17.31 -28.27 -9.43
CA GLU A 66 -18.05 -27.62 -8.35
C GLU A 66 -17.18 -27.44 -7.10
N SER A 67 -16.43 -28.48 -6.72
CA SER A 67 -15.50 -28.42 -5.58
C SER A 67 -14.40 -27.37 -5.77
N VAL A 68 -13.87 -27.24 -6.99
CA VAL A 68 -12.90 -26.19 -7.33
C VAL A 68 -13.52 -24.80 -7.16
N ALA A 69 -14.75 -24.59 -7.65
CA ALA A 69 -15.44 -23.31 -7.51
C ALA A 69 -15.71 -22.94 -6.05
N GLU A 70 -16.09 -23.91 -5.20
CA GLU A 70 -16.26 -23.70 -3.77
C GLU A 70 -14.97 -23.26 -3.08
N ILE A 71 -13.85 -23.93 -3.40
CA ILE A 71 -12.52 -23.57 -2.87
C ILE A 71 -12.12 -22.16 -3.34
N GLN A 72 -12.36 -21.82 -4.61
CA GLN A 72 -12.04 -20.49 -5.14
C GLN A 72 -12.79 -19.38 -4.39
N ASN A 73 -14.08 -19.57 -4.13
CA ASN A 73 -14.90 -18.63 -3.36
C ASN A 73 -14.42 -18.48 -1.90
N LEU A 74 -13.98 -19.58 -1.27
CA LEU A 74 -13.39 -19.55 0.07
C LEU A 74 -12.08 -18.75 0.09
N ILE A 75 -11.22 -18.98 -0.89
CA ILE A 75 -9.95 -18.25 -1.03
C ILE A 75 -10.22 -16.75 -1.22
N ASP A 76 -11.15 -16.37 -2.11
CA ASP A 76 -11.54 -14.97 -2.31
C ASP A 76 -12.03 -14.32 -1.01
N GLY A 77 -12.81 -15.07 -0.23
CA GLY A 77 -13.24 -14.63 1.10
C GLY A 77 -12.08 -14.32 2.04
N TYR A 78 -11.07 -15.19 2.10
CA TYR A 78 -9.89 -14.98 2.94
C TYR A 78 -8.98 -13.86 2.42
N VAL A 79 -8.84 -13.70 1.10
CA VAL A 79 -8.11 -12.57 0.48
C VAL A 79 -8.72 -11.24 0.93
N ILE A 80 -10.05 -11.11 0.83
CA ILE A 80 -10.78 -9.91 1.29
C ILE A 80 -10.59 -9.68 2.78
N MET A 81 -10.60 -10.74 3.60
CA MET A 81 -10.38 -10.62 5.04
C MET A 81 -8.94 -10.18 5.36
N LEU A 82 -7.95 -10.63 4.59
CA LEU A 82 -6.53 -10.28 4.74
C LEU A 82 -6.20 -8.89 4.20
N GLU A 83 -7.06 -8.29 3.36
CA GLU A 83 -6.85 -6.93 2.86
C GLU A 83 -6.62 -5.95 4.02
N VAL A 84 -5.41 -5.38 4.04
CA VAL A 84 -5.05 -4.31 4.96
C VAL A 84 -5.55 -3.01 4.33
N PRO A 85 -6.44 -2.25 5.00
CA PRO A 85 -6.81 -0.92 4.52
C PRO A 85 -5.53 -0.09 4.40
N LEU A 86 -5.19 0.33 3.18
CA LEU A 86 -4.14 1.31 2.95
C LEU A 86 -4.51 2.57 3.76
N GLU A 87 -3.87 2.73 4.93
CA GLU A 87 -3.97 3.95 5.71
C GLU A 87 -3.32 5.06 4.87
N ASN A 88 -4.14 5.85 4.18
CA ASN A 88 -3.81 7.13 3.56
C ASN A 88 -2.39 7.20 2.93
N ASP A 89 -2.26 6.71 1.70
CA ASP A 89 -1.30 7.25 0.73
C ASP A 89 -1.78 8.63 0.19
N GLU A 90 -2.24 9.51 1.09
CA GLU A 90 -2.17 10.95 0.86
C GLU A 90 -0.75 11.43 1.20
N LYS A 91 0.22 10.87 0.50
CA LYS A 91 1.47 11.56 0.18
C LYS A 91 1.75 11.27 -1.28
N ASN A 92 1.22 12.15 -2.11
CA ASN A 92 1.68 12.33 -3.47
C ASN A 92 3.21 12.36 -3.49
N GLU A 93 3.75 11.69 -4.50
CA GLU A 93 5.05 11.99 -5.10
C GLU A 93 5.33 13.50 -5.10
N TYR A 94 6.52 13.86 -4.57
CA TYR A 94 7.30 15.07 -4.82
C TYR A 94 6.54 16.41 -4.95
N GLU A 95 6.47 17.17 -3.86
CA GLU A 95 6.65 18.62 -3.97
C GLU A 95 8.16 18.90 -3.90
N GLU A 96 8.73 19.23 -5.05
CA GLU A 96 9.90 20.11 -5.10
C GLU A 96 9.46 21.47 -4.52
N SER A 97 9.76 21.69 -3.24
CA SER A 97 9.93 23.03 -2.72
C SER A 97 11.41 23.20 -2.42
N ALA A 98 12.04 24.07 -3.22
CA ALA A 98 13.36 24.58 -2.94
C ALA A 98 13.29 25.39 -1.64
N THR A 99 13.84 24.83 -0.57
CA THR A 99 14.53 25.62 0.46
C THR A 99 15.93 25.04 0.58
N GLU A 100 16.90 25.90 0.29
CA GLU A 100 18.33 25.64 0.36
C GLU A 100 18.73 25.36 1.81
N GLU A 101 18.75 24.09 2.18
CA GLU A 101 19.51 23.62 3.33
C GLU A 101 20.32 22.40 2.87
N GLU A 102 21.61 22.42 3.16
CA GLU A 102 22.64 21.48 2.69
C GLU A 102 22.30 20.02 3.08
N LYS A 103 21.48 19.36 2.27
CA LYS A 103 21.36 17.90 2.28
C LYS A 103 22.70 17.34 1.79
N THR A 104 23.36 16.51 2.58
CA THR A 104 24.37 15.60 2.05
C THR A 104 23.70 14.74 0.98
N ILE A 105 23.90 15.09 -0.28
CA ILE A 105 23.29 14.43 -1.43
C ILE A 105 23.81 12.98 -1.42
N PRO A 106 22.96 11.97 -1.20
CA PRO A 106 23.39 10.58 -1.33
C PRO A 106 23.88 10.38 -2.76
N ASN A 107 25.03 9.73 -2.94
CA ASN A 107 25.54 9.45 -4.28
C ASN A 107 24.61 8.42 -4.96
N TYR A 108 23.67 8.90 -5.76
CA TYR A 108 22.68 8.07 -6.45
C TYR A 108 23.30 7.01 -7.38
N GLY A 109 24.58 7.16 -7.76
CA GLY A 109 25.32 6.18 -8.56
C GLY A 109 25.47 4.81 -7.91
N ASP A 110 25.44 4.73 -6.57
CA ASP A 110 25.65 3.48 -5.83
C ASP A 110 24.42 2.55 -5.83
N TYR A 111 23.26 3.06 -6.23
CA TYR A 111 21.97 2.33 -6.27
C TYR A 111 21.54 1.96 -7.68
N VAL A 112 22.38 2.22 -8.68
CA VAL A 112 22.13 1.80 -10.06
C VAL A 112 22.16 0.28 -10.09
N VAL A 113 21.05 -0.31 -10.54
CA VAL A 113 20.95 -1.76 -10.69
C VAL A 113 21.22 -2.15 -12.13
N ASN A 114 21.64 -3.41 -12.32
CA ASN A 114 21.88 -3.96 -13.64
C ASN A 114 20.57 -4.01 -14.44
N ASP A 115 20.50 -3.19 -15.49
CA ASP A 115 19.32 -3.04 -16.37
C ASP A 115 19.08 -4.26 -17.27
N ALA A 116 19.97 -5.26 -17.24
CA ALA A 116 19.78 -6.55 -17.88
C ALA A 116 18.93 -7.53 -17.06
N LEU A 117 18.75 -7.28 -15.75
CA LEU A 117 17.99 -8.17 -14.89
C LEU A 117 16.49 -7.92 -15.07
N SER A 118 15.77 -8.96 -15.52
CA SER A 118 14.32 -8.91 -15.70
C SER A 118 13.60 -9.17 -14.38
N HIS A 119 12.71 -8.26 -14.00
CA HIS A 119 11.81 -8.38 -12.88
C HIS A 119 10.41 -8.74 -13.37
N ASN A 120 9.68 -9.56 -12.62
CA ASN A 120 8.31 -9.93 -12.98
C ASN A 120 7.28 -9.06 -12.24
N LEU A 121 6.03 -9.06 -12.69
CA LEU A 121 4.96 -8.26 -12.09
C LEU A 121 4.44 -8.78 -10.73
N TYR A 122 5.07 -9.81 -10.14
CA TYR A 122 4.78 -10.28 -8.78
C TYR A 122 5.65 -9.61 -7.72
N GLU A 123 6.68 -8.87 -8.12
CA GLU A 123 7.59 -8.20 -7.20
C GLU A 123 7.02 -6.88 -6.64
N ASP A 124 7.50 -6.48 -5.46
CA ASP A 124 7.29 -5.14 -4.91
C ASP A 124 8.22 -4.13 -5.58
N PHE A 125 7.67 -3.05 -6.13
CA PHE A 125 8.42 -1.97 -6.80
C PHE A 125 8.48 -0.68 -6.00
N THR A 126 8.15 -0.73 -4.70
CA THR A 126 8.32 0.42 -3.81
C THR A 126 9.79 0.88 -3.83
N HIS A 127 10.00 2.18 -4.04
CA HIS A 127 11.33 2.81 -4.14
C HIS A 127 12.21 2.33 -5.30
N LYS A 128 11.65 1.65 -6.30
CA LYS A 128 12.37 1.18 -7.50
C LYS A 128 12.06 2.06 -8.71
N LYS A 129 13.09 2.41 -9.48
CA LYS A 129 12.95 3.17 -10.75
C LYS A 129 13.10 2.23 -11.94
N VAL A 130 12.10 2.25 -12.81
CA VAL A 130 12.10 1.52 -14.08
C VAL A 130 12.96 2.22 -15.14
N THR A 131 13.47 1.45 -16.10
CA THR A 131 14.13 1.94 -17.33
C THR A 131 13.51 1.39 -18.60
N ALA A 132 12.97 0.17 -18.54
CA ALA A 132 12.36 -0.48 -19.67
C ALA A 132 11.37 -1.55 -19.19
N PHE A 133 10.55 -2.04 -20.10
CA PHE A 133 9.76 -3.25 -19.89
C PHE A 133 9.83 -4.13 -21.15
N SER A 134 9.55 -5.41 -20.99
CA SER A 134 9.40 -6.34 -22.10
C SER A 134 7.97 -6.83 -22.16
N PHE A 135 7.40 -6.79 -23.36
CA PHE A 135 6.06 -7.28 -23.65
C PHE A 135 6.12 -8.12 -24.93
N GLU A 136 5.63 -9.36 -24.86
CA GLU A 136 5.68 -10.35 -25.95
C GLU A 136 7.11 -10.56 -26.53
N GLY A 137 8.11 -10.52 -25.66
CA GLY A 137 9.53 -10.70 -26.04
C GLY A 137 10.20 -9.46 -26.66
N ASN A 138 9.48 -8.35 -26.83
CA ASN A 138 10.03 -7.08 -27.31
C ASN A 138 10.30 -6.14 -26.13
N ARG A 139 11.48 -5.50 -26.11
CA ARG A 139 11.87 -4.52 -25.09
C ARG A 139 11.49 -3.11 -25.51
N TYR A 140 10.87 -2.37 -24.59
CA TYR A 140 10.42 -0.99 -24.72
C TYR A 140 11.04 -0.13 -23.63
N GLU A 141 11.71 0.95 -24.02
CA GLU A 141 12.31 1.91 -23.07
C GLU A 141 11.22 2.80 -22.46
N ALA A 142 11.31 3.05 -21.16
CA ALA A 142 10.33 3.83 -20.40
C ALA A 142 11.02 4.77 -19.41
N LYS A 143 10.53 6.02 -19.34
CA LYS A 143 11.11 7.05 -18.47
C LYS A 143 10.79 6.82 -16.99
N ASP A 144 9.56 6.41 -16.71
CA ASP A 144 9.02 6.17 -15.38
C ASP A 144 7.88 5.15 -15.46
N TRP A 145 7.29 4.81 -14.30
CA TRP A 145 6.18 3.86 -14.24
C TRP A 145 4.92 4.34 -14.96
N LYS A 146 4.70 5.66 -15.07
CA LYS A 146 3.54 6.22 -15.77
C LYS A 146 3.68 5.97 -17.27
N ASP A 147 4.88 6.14 -17.79
CA ASP A 147 5.25 5.84 -19.17
C ASP A 147 5.09 4.33 -19.48
N VAL A 148 5.51 3.44 -18.57
CA VAL A 148 5.27 1.98 -18.70
C VAL A 148 3.77 1.69 -18.85
N LEU A 149 2.93 2.28 -18.00
CA LEU A 149 1.48 2.07 -18.07
C LEU A 149 0.90 2.55 -19.40
N VAL A 150 1.22 3.77 -19.81
CA VAL A 150 0.67 4.36 -21.04
C VAL A 150 1.12 3.58 -22.26
N GLN A 151 2.40 3.23 -22.38
CA GLN A 151 2.90 2.42 -23.48
C GLN A 151 2.27 1.02 -23.48
N THR A 152 2.06 0.41 -22.31
CA THR A 152 1.34 -0.86 -22.22
C THR A 152 -0.09 -0.73 -22.74
N CYS A 153 -0.80 0.34 -22.38
CA CYS A 153 -2.14 0.61 -22.90
C CYS A 153 -2.14 0.80 -24.43
N ASP A 154 -1.16 1.54 -24.96
CA ASP A 154 -1.00 1.74 -26.41
C ASP A 154 -0.79 0.39 -27.12
N LEU A 155 0.11 -0.46 -26.62
CA LEU A 155 0.37 -1.79 -27.20
C LEU A 155 -0.86 -2.70 -27.16
N LEU A 156 -1.65 -2.66 -26.08
CA LEU A 156 -2.88 -3.43 -25.98
C LEU A 156 -3.97 -2.91 -26.93
N ALA A 157 -4.06 -1.59 -27.12
CA ALA A 157 -4.96 -0.98 -28.09
C ALA A 157 -4.58 -1.34 -29.53
N ASP A 158 -3.28 -1.51 -29.83
CA ASP A 158 -2.80 -1.98 -31.13
C ASP A 158 -3.18 -3.45 -31.41
N ILE A 159 -3.31 -4.26 -30.37
CA ILE A 159 -3.79 -5.65 -30.49
C ILE A 159 -5.29 -5.68 -30.80
N ASP A 160 -6.09 -4.96 -30.02
CA ASP A 160 -7.56 -4.92 -30.18
C ASP A 160 -8.14 -3.62 -29.59
N SER A 161 -8.37 -2.63 -30.46
CA SER A 161 -8.88 -1.31 -30.07
C SER A 161 -10.32 -1.38 -29.53
N ASP A 162 -11.16 -2.22 -30.13
CA ASP A 162 -12.56 -2.36 -29.74
C ASP A 162 -12.67 -2.94 -28.34
N LYS A 163 -11.84 -3.94 -28.04
CA LYS A 163 -11.71 -4.50 -26.70
C LYS A 163 -11.22 -3.46 -25.70
N PHE A 164 -10.32 -2.56 -26.09
CA PHE A 164 -9.88 -1.48 -25.21
C PHE A 164 -11.02 -0.51 -24.86
N TYR A 165 -11.84 -0.11 -25.83
CA TYR A 165 -13.00 0.75 -25.57
C TYR A 165 -13.99 0.14 -24.57
N LEU A 166 -14.16 -1.18 -24.59
CA LEU A 166 -14.99 -1.89 -23.61
C LEU A 166 -14.44 -1.77 -22.17
N LEU A 167 -13.12 -1.62 -21.99
CA LEU A 167 -12.50 -1.46 -20.67
C LEU A 167 -12.86 -0.14 -20.01
N VAL A 168 -13.17 0.90 -20.79
CA VAL A 168 -13.51 2.24 -20.25
C VAL A 168 -14.73 2.18 -19.35
N ASN A 169 -15.70 1.33 -19.68
CA ASN A 169 -16.95 1.16 -18.94
C ASN A 169 -16.97 -0.08 -18.04
N ASP A 170 -15.86 -0.83 -17.95
CA ASP A 170 -15.82 -2.08 -17.21
C ASP A 170 -15.81 -1.82 -15.68
N PRO A 171 -16.78 -2.37 -14.92
CA PRO A 171 -16.86 -2.21 -13.46
C PRO A 171 -15.64 -2.73 -12.69
N VAL A 172 -14.85 -3.64 -13.28
CA VAL A 172 -13.63 -4.22 -12.70
C VAL A 172 -12.39 -3.37 -13.03
N MET A 173 -12.47 -2.51 -14.04
CA MET A 173 -11.40 -1.62 -14.50
C MET A 173 -11.56 -0.19 -13.95
N LYS A 174 -11.98 -0.08 -12.69
CA LYS A 174 -12.02 1.18 -11.95
C LYS A 174 -11.39 1.03 -10.57
N GLY A 175 -10.84 2.12 -10.06
CA GLY A 175 -10.48 2.25 -8.66
C GLY A 175 -11.71 2.51 -7.79
N ARG A 176 -11.50 2.56 -6.47
CA ARG A 176 -12.58 2.76 -5.48
C ARG A 176 -13.39 4.05 -5.71
N LYS A 177 -12.69 5.12 -6.12
CA LYS A 177 -13.26 6.46 -6.29
C LYS A 177 -13.05 7.04 -7.69
N ILE A 178 -12.21 6.40 -8.52
CA ILE A 178 -11.69 6.98 -9.76
C ILE A 178 -11.73 5.91 -10.85
N ALA A 179 -12.21 6.27 -12.04
CA ALA A 179 -12.12 5.41 -13.22
C ALA A 179 -10.69 5.45 -13.78
N TYR A 180 -10.13 4.29 -14.13
CA TYR A 180 -8.75 4.26 -14.67
C TYR A 180 -8.67 4.77 -16.10
N PHE A 181 -9.77 4.72 -16.84
CA PHE A 181 -9.86 5.17 -18.22
C PHE A 181 -11.04 6.13 -18.37
N GLY A 182 -10.92 7.07 -19.30
CA GLY A 182 -11.99 8.02 -19.63
C GLY A 182 -11.70 8.76 -20.92
N TYR A 183 -12.65 9.58 -21.37
CA TYR A 183 -12.55 10.34 -22.62
C TYR A 183 -12.10 11.80 -22.40
N GLU A 184 -11.87 12.19 -21.15
CA GLU A 184 -11.57 13.58 -20.79
C GLU A 184 -10.26 13.68 -20.00
N SER A 185 -9.54 14.78 -20.20
CA SER A 185 -8.39 15.12 -19.38
C SER A 185 -8.83 15.55 -17.98
N VAL A 186 -8.17 15.02 -16.95
CA VAL A 186 -8.42 15.36 -15.54
C VAL A 186 -7.31 16.27 -15.04
N VAL A 187 -7.64 17.55 -14.89
CA VAL A 187 -6.74 18.59 -14.38
C VAL A 187 -7.09 18.92 -12.93
N THR A 188 -6.07 19.00 -12.08
CA THR A 188 -6.20 19.40 -10.67
C THR A 188 -5.23 20.53 -10.36
N ASN A 189 -5.32 21.11 -9.17
CA ASN A 189 -4.35 22.12 -8.70
C ASN A 189 -2.91 21.60 -8.71
N ASN A 190 -2.72 20.28 -8.61
CA ASN A 190 -1.41 19.61 -8.61
C ASN A 190 -1.07 19.04 -10.00
N GLY A 191 -1.56 19.69 -11.07
CA GLY A 191 -1.31 19.32 -12.46
C GLY A 191 -2.28 18.30 -13.05
N ILE A 192 -1.94 17.85 -14.25
CA ILE A 192 -2.68 16.84 -15.03
C ILE A 192 -2.46 15.47 -14.39
N LYS A 193 -3.55 14.71 -14.19
CA LYS A 193 -3.53 13.41 -13.48
C LYS A 193 -3.69 12.18 -14.37
N ASN A 194 -3.98 12.39 -15.65
CA ASN A 194 -4.11 11.35 -16.66
C ASN A 194 -3.35 11.71 -17.95
N CYS A 195 -2.94 10.70 -18.70
CA CYS A 195 -2.22 10.87 -19.96
C CYS A 195 -3.08 10.35 -21.11
N GLN A 196 -3.10 11.07 -22.23
CA GLN A 196 -3.78 10.61 -23.44
C GLN A 196 -2.99 9.47 -24.08
N MET A 197 -3.69 8.45 -24.58
CA MET A 197 -3.11 7.39 -25.41
C MET A 197 -2.72 7.94 -26.78
N LYS A 198 -1.78 7.30 -27.46
CA LYS A 198 -1.34 7.75 -28.79
C LYS A 198 -2.36 7.46 -29.88
N ASN A 199 -2.95 6.27 -29.82
CA ASN A 199 -3.71 5.71 -30.94
C ASN A 199 -5.22 5.76 -30.71
N LEU A 200 -5.66 6.06 -29.49
CA LEU A 200 -7.08 6.16 -29.12
C LEU A 200 -7.36 7.50 -28.42
N ASP A 201 -8.56 8.02 -28.63
CA ASP A 201 -9.06 9.19 -27.89
C ASP A 201 -9.52 8.79 -26.48
N VAL A 202 -8.61 8.18 -25.73
CA VAL A 202 -8.81 7.68 -24.37
C VAL A 202 -7.66 8.16 -23.50
N TYR A 203 -7.99 8.60 -22.30
CA TYR A 203 -7.06 9.00 -21.27
C TYR A 203 -6.90 7.91 -20.23
N VAL A 204 -5.65 7.65 -19.83
CA VAL A 204 -5.26 6.68 -18.80
C VAL A 204 -4.88 7.43 -17.53
N TRP A 205 -5.48 7.06 -16.40
CA TRP A 205 -5.13 7.61 -15.09
C TRP A 205 -3.72 7.16 -14.67
N THR A 206 -2.80 8.12 -14.50
CA THR A 206 -1.38 7.86 -14.22
C THR A 206 -0.93 8.30 -12.84
N ASN A 207 -1.78 8.99 -12.06
CA ASN A 207 -1.50 9.36 -10.67
C ASN A 207 -1.69 8.16 -9.73
N LEU A 208 -0.80 7.18 -9.87
CA LEU A 208 -0.76 5.90 -9.18
C LEU A 208 0.67 5.59 -8.74
N SER A 209 0.83 4.86 -7.64
CA SER A 209 2.14 4.35 -7.23
C SER A 209 2.65 3.25 -8.19
N ALA A 210 3.95 2.96 -8.16
CA ALA A 210 4.55 1.88 -8.97
C ALA A 210 3.81 0.54 -8.83
N ASN A 211 3.44 0.17 -7.59
CA ASN A 211 2.69 -1.06 -7.33
C ASN A 211 1.23 -1.00 -7.81
N GLN A 212 0.58 0.16 -7.72
CA GLN A 212 -0.77 0.33 -8.28
C GLN A 212 -0.75 0.22 -9.80
N ILE A 213 0.29 0.77 -10.45
CA ILE A 213 0.53 0.64 -11.89
C ILE A 213 0.75 -0.83 -12.25
N ARG A 214 1.66 -1.53 -11.58
CA ARG A 214 1.87 -2.99 -11.72
C ARG A 214 0.57 -3.78 -11.61
N ASN A 215 -0.26 -3.48 -10.61
CA ASN A 215 -1.55 -4.14 -10.41
C ASN A 215 -2.54 -3.86 -11.55
N LEU A 216 -2.56 -2.63 -12.07
CA LEU A 216 -3.38 -2.27 -13.21
C LEU A 216 -2.92 -2.99 -14.48
N ILE A 217 -1.62 -3.07 -14.72
CA ILE A 217 -1.04 -3.83 -15.83
C ILE A 217 -1.43 -5.30 -15.74
N ARG A 218 -1.32 -5.94 -14.56
CA ARG A 218 -1.77 -7.33 -14.37
C ARG A 218 -3.24 -7.53 -14.75
N LYS A 219 -4.13 -6.60 -14.35
CA LYS A 219 -5.55 -6.64 -14.72
C LYS A 219 -5.76 -6.51 -16.22
N LEU A 220 -5.03 -5.59 -16.87
CA LEU A 220 -5.07 -5.39 -18.31
C LEU A 220 -4.64 -6.65 -19.07
N LEU A 221 -3.47 -7.21 -18.75
CA LEU A 221 -2.97 -8.44 -19.38
C LEU A 221 -3.99 -9.59 -19.25
N LYS A 222 -4.60 -9.76 -18.07
CA LYS A 222 -5.66 -10.75 -17.84
C LYS A 222 -6.87 -10.54 -18.75
N LYS A 223 -7.33 -9.29 -18.93
CA LYS A 223 -8.44 -8.97 -19.84
C LYS A 223 -8.10 -9.30 -21.29
N TYR A 224 -6.84 -9.16 -21.68
CA TYR A 224 -6.38 -9.53 -23.02
C TYR A 224 -6.05 -11.03 -23.17
N GLY A 225 -6.11 -11.82 -22.09
CA GLY A 225 -5.73 -13.24 -22.13
C GLY A 225 -4.22 -13.45 -22.23
N ILE A 226 -3.43 -12.42 -21.93
CA ILE A 226 -1.98 -12.44 -21.99
C ILE A 226 -1.44 -12.90 -20.65
N ARG A 227 -0.47 -13.82 -20.68
CA ARG A 227 0.14 -14.35 -19.45
C ARG A 227 0.98 -13.26 -18.79
N ILE A 228 0.79 -13.07 -17.49
CA ILE A 228 1.55 -12.10 -16.69
C ILE A 228 3.06 -12.43 -16.71
N SER A 229 3.40 -13.72 -16.82
CA SER A 229 4.79 -14.19 -16.93
C SER A 229 5.52 -13.68 -18.16
N ASP A 230 4.80 -13.24 -19.20
CA ASP A 230 5.39 -12.78 -20.45
C ASP A 230 5.66 -11.26 -20.43
N PHE A 231 5.39 -10.61 -19.28
CA PHE A 231 5.66 -9.22 -19.02
C PHE A 231 6.80 -9.08 -18.00
N TYR A 232 7.87 -8.39 -18.40
CA TYR A 232 9.02 -8.11 -17.54
C TYR A 232 9.27 -6.63 -17.41
N VAL A 233 9.83 -6.22 -16.29
CA VAL A 233 10.27 -4.85 -16.02
C VAL A 233 11.78 -4.85 -15.78
N TYR A 234 12.47 -3.84 -16.28
CA TYR A 234 13.89 -3.63 -16.06
C TYR A 234 14.08 -2.36 -15.24
N LEU A 235 14.92 -2.43 -14.23
CA LEU A 235 15.12 -1.34 -13.30
C LEU A 235 16.43 -0.60 -13.61
N ARG A 236 16.42 0.73 -13.45
CA ARG A 236 17.65 1.53 -13.44
C ARG A 236 18.21 1.68 -12.04
N ALA A 237 17.35 1.74 -11.01
CA ALA A 237 17.81 1.90 -9.64
C ALA A 237 16.85 1.28 -8.63
N ASP A 238 17.41 0.76 -7.54
CA ASP A 238 16.67 0.25 -6.38
C ASP A 238 17.11 0.98 -5.11
N TYR A 239 16.25 1.85 -4.60
CA TYR A 239 16.51 2.63 -3.40
C TYR A 239 15.95 1.99 -2.13
N THR A 240 15.53 0.72 -2.18
CA THR A 240 14.95 0.03 -1.03
C THR A 240 15.86 0.13 0.19
N ALA A 241 17.19 -0.01 0.01
CA ALA A 241 18.18 0.13 1.08
C ALA A 241 18.17 1.51 1.77
N LEU A 242 18.03 2.62 1.03
CA LEU A 242 17.90 3.97 1.59
C LEU A 242 16.66 4.13 2.48
N HIS A 243 15.63 3.33 2.21
CA HIS A 243 14.39 3.35 2.95
C HIS A 243 14.37 2.34 4.12
N ILE A 244 15.13 1.24 4.01
CA ILE A 244 15.40 0.33 5.13
C ILE A 244 16.24 1.05 6.19
N ASP A 245 17.31 1.76 5.82
CA ASP A 245 18.10 2.55 6.77
C ASP A 245 17.27 3.66 7.43
N ARG A 246 16.35 4.29 6.70
CA ARG A 246 15.40 5.26 7.30
C ARG A 246 14.41 4.64 8.31
N LEU A 247 14.20 3.33 8.26
CA LEU A 247 13.34 2.58 9.17
C LEU A 247 14.14 1.91 10.31
N SER A 248 15.41 1.57 10.10
CA SER A 248 16.33 1.00 11.10
C SER A 248 17.15 2.05 11.86
N ILE A 249 17.18 3.31 11.42
CA ILE A 249 17.74 4.42 12.21
C ILE A 249 16.74 4.79 13.33
N SER A 250 16.86 4.07 14.43
CA SER A 250 16.44 4.48 15.79
C SER A 250 17.27 5.66 16.33
N GLU A 251 18.07 6.31 15.49
CA GLU A 251 18.89 7.48 15.80
C GLU A 251 18.60 8.66 14.84
N LYS A 252 17.34 8.91 14.46
CA LYS A 252 17.02 10.14 13.70
C LYS A 252 17.40 11.34 14.54
N GLU A 253 18.33 12.19 14.10
CA GLU A 253 18.53 13.49 14.74
C GLU A 253 17.18 14.21 14.86
N ILE A 254 16.91 14.76 16.04
CA ILE A 254 15.68 15.51 16.31
C ILE A 254 15.90 16.87 15.66
N HIS A 255 15.47 17.02 14.41
CA HIS A 255 15.51 18.32 13.74
C HIS A 255 14.26 19.11 14.09
N ASN A 256 14.45 20.27 14.73
CA ASN A 256 13.36 21.18 15.07
C ASN A 256 12.64 21.71 13.82
N ASP A 257 13.25 21.69 12.64
CA ASP A 257 12.61 22.21 11.42
C ASP A 257 11.60 21.24 10.78
N ASP A 258 11.49 20.00 11.29
CA ASP A 258 10.45 19.07 10.86
C ASP A 258 9.04 19.57 11.19
N LYS A 259 8.04 19.22 10.36
CA LYS A 259 6.60 19.46 10.67
C LYS A 259 6.31 19.04 12.11
N ILE A 260 5.70 19.91 12.91
CA ILE A 260 5.61 19.77 14.37
C ILE A 260 5.07 18.41 14.84
N GLY A 261 4.05 17.87 14.18
CA GLY A 261 3.52 16.54 14.52
C GLY A 261 4.53 15.40 14.31
N LYS A 262 5.40 15.51 13.29
CA LYS A 262 6.49 14.56 13.03
C LYS A 262 7.60 14.73 14.06
N TYR A 263 7.97 15.97 14.39
CA TYR A 263 8.95 16.32 15.42
C TYR A 263 8.57 15.69 16.77
N VAL A 264 7.38 16.03 17.27
CA VAL A 264 6.85 15.51 18.54
C VAL A 264 6.78 13.99 18.53
N ARG A 265 6.23 13.39 17.47
CA ARG A 265 6.09 11.93 17.40
C ARG A 265 7.44 11.22 17.45
N THR A 266 8.46 11.81 16.83
CA THR A 266 9.83 11.25 16.82
C THR A 266 10.50 11.42 18.17
N ALA A 267 10.34 12.58 18.81
CA ALA A 267 10.82 12.85 20.18
C ALA A 267 10.19 11.88 21.19
N MET A 268 8.86 11.70 21.16
CA MET A 268 8.15 10.78 22.07
C MET A 268 8.55 9.31 21.86
N ARG A 269 8.81 8.89 20.62
CA ARG A 269 9.36 7.54 20.33
C ARG A 269 10.73 7.36 20.95
N LYS A 270 11.60 8.36 20.81
CA LYS A 270 12.93 8.32 21.41
C LYS A 270 12.86 8.19 22.93
N ILE A 271 12.05 9.00 23.60
CA ILE A 271 11.86 8.90 25.05
C ILE A 271 11.36 7.50 25.45
N SER A 272 10.37 6.97 24.72
CA SER A 272 9.80 5.65 25.01
C SER A 272 10.84 4.53 24.85
N ASN A 273 11.74 4.67 23.86
CA ASN A 273 12.80 3.70 23.61
C ASN A 273 14.04 3.90 24.52
N SER A 274 14.26 5.09 25.07
CA SER A 274 15.48 5.45 25.81
C SER A 274 15.50 5.02 27.28
N ARG A 275 14.55 4.18 27.73
CA ARG A 275 14.35 3.80 29.15
C ARG A 275 14.22 5.00 30.10
N TYR A 276 13.85 6.17 29.59
CA TYR A 276 13.63 7.35 30.43
C TYR A 276 12.41 7.13 31.33
N GLU A 277 12.58 7.30 32.64
CA GLU A 277 11.50 7.16 33.62
C GLU A 277 10.99 8.53 34.04
N PHE A 278 9.75 8.84 33.70
CA PHE A 278 9.08 10.02 34.21
C PHE A 278 8.72 9.84 35.68
N SER A 279 8.75 10.91 36.47
CA SER A 279 8.15 10.90 37.80
C SER A 279 6.63 10.69 37.72
N LEU A 280 6.03 10.17 38.79
CA LEU A 280 4.58 9.99 38.87
C LEU A 280 3.82 11.31 38.72
N ASN A 281 4.42 12.42 39.16
CA ASN A 281 3.86 13.75 39.02
C ASN A 281 3.86 14.21 37.55
N GLU A 282 4.95 14.00 36.82
CA GLU A 282 5.03 14.33 35.39
C GLU A 282 4.05 13.50 34.55
N LEU A 283 3.96 12.18 34.79
CA LEU A 283 2.99 11.33 34.10
C LEU A 283 1.54 11.77 34.38
N SER A 284 1.25 12.16 35.62
CA SER A 284 -0.09 12.64 35.99
C SER A 284 -0.37 14.01 35.38
N ALA A 285 0.63 14.89 35.32
CA ALA A 285 0.54 16.20 34.70
C ALA A 285 0.29 16.10 33.19
N MET A 286 1.01 15.24 32.47
CA MET A 286 0.83 15.00 31.04
C MET A 286 -0.56 14.42 30.67
N GLN A 287 -1.25 13.79 31.62
CA GLN A 287 -2.63 13.33 31.44
C GLN A 287 -3.68 14.41 31.75
N SER A 288 -3.26 15.55 32.30
CA SER A 288 -4.14 16.66 32.62
C SER A 288 -4.34 17.57 31.40
N LYS A 289 -5.61 17.82 31.06
CA LYS A 289 -5.98 18.83 30.05
C LYS A 289 -5.48 20.22 30.42
N LYS A 290 -5.53 20.57 31.72
CA LYS A 290 -5.09 21.89 32.21
C LYS A 290 -3.59 22.07 31.95
N TRP A 291 -2.78 21.12 32.41
CA TRP A 291 -1.33 21.16 32.18
C TRP A 291 -0.98 21.17 30.70
N SER A 292 -1.66 20.34 29.89
CA SER A 292 -1.41 20.30 28.44
C SER A 292 -1.77 21.63 27.75
N LYS A 293 -2.76 22.36 28.27
CA LYS A 293 -3.12 23.69 27.77
C LYS A 293 -2.11 24.75 28.20
N ASP A 294 -1.71 24.73 29.46
CA ASP A 294 -0.85 25.74 30.07
C ASP A 294 0.61 25.59 29.58
N GLU A 295 1.15 24.37 29.55
CA GLU A 295 2.54 24.10 29.19
C GLU A 295 2.75 23.91 27.68
N LEU A 296 1.81 23.27 26.98
CA LEU A 296 1.99 22.86 25.57
C LEU A 296 1.05 23.58 24.59
N GLY A 297 0.09 24.36 25.09
CA GLY A 297 -0.92 25.02 24.25
C GLY A 297 -1.92 24.07 23.60
N LEU A 298 -2.11 22.86 24.15
CA LEU A 298 -2.98 21.82 23.61
C LEU A 298 -4.37 21.85 24.26
N ASP A 299 -5.41 21.61 23.46
CA ASP A 299 -6.80 21.54 23.96
C ASP A 299 -7.17 20.16 24.56
N TYR A 300 -6.24 19.21 24.50
CA TYR A 300 -6.40 17.82 24.94
C TYR A 300 -5.19 17.40 25.78
N PRO A 301 -5.37 16.43 26.71
CA PRO A 301 -4.26 15.78 27.38
C PRO A 301 -3.18 15.31 26.40
N MET A 302 -1.92 15.57 26.73
CA MET A 302 -0.79 15.08 25.95
C MET A 302 -0.78 13.55 25.92
N LEU A 303 -1.00 12.92 27.08
CA LEU A 303 -1.06 11.47 27.24
C LEU A 303 -2.47 11.01 27.62
N LYS A 304 -2.89 9.90 27.01
CA LYS A 304 -4.11 9.17 27.39
C LYS A 304 -3.75 7.72 27.72
N PRO A 305 -4.13 7.19 28.89
CA PRO A 305 -3.86 5.80 29.24
C PRO A 305 -4.47 4.82 28.25
N TYR A 306 -3.70 3.83 27.83
CA TYR A 306 -4.19 2.69 27.05
C TYR A 306 -4.92 1.70 27.98
N LYS A 307 -6.11 1.27 27.59
CA LYS A 307 -6.88 0.22 28.29
C LYS A 307 -6.83 -1.07 27.51
N GLU A 308 -6.30 -2.12 28.13
CA GLU A 308 -6.31 -3.47 27.56
C GLU A 308 -7.74 -4.01 27.44
N GLY A 309 -8.01 -4.72 26.34
CA GLY A 309 -9.33 -5.31 26.06
C GLY A 309 -10.37 -4.36 25.45
N VAL A 310 -10.05 -3.07 25.23
CA VAL A 310 -10.93 -2.11 24.55
C VAL A 310 -10.41 -1.83 23.15
N VAL A 311 -11.30 -1.68 22.17
CA VAL A 311 -10.91 -1.45 20.76
C VAL A 311 -10.13 -0.13 20.61
N THR A 312 -8.89 -0.20 20.14
CA THR A 312 -7.98 0.96 19.95
C THR A 312 -8.62 2.11 19.18
N SER A 313 -9.40 1.80 18.13
CA SER A 313 -10.06 2.81 17.28
C SER A 313 -11.11 3.65 18.00
N GLU A 314 -11.66 3.16 19.12
CA GLU A 314 -12.59 3.86 19.99
C GLU A 314 -11.84 4.68 21.04
N GLN A 315 -10.75 4.14 21.58
CA GLN A 315 -9.95 4.80 22.63
C GLN A 315 -9.26 6.09 22.17
N ILE A 316 -8.82 6.15 20.90
CA ILE A 316 -8.13 7.34 20.34
C ILE A 316 -9.07 8.51 20.01
N LYS A 317 -10.38 8.35 20.22
CA LYS A 317 -11.37 9.39 19.96
C LYS A 317 -11.66 10.23 21.21
N GLU A 318 -11.97 11.49 20.98
CA GLU A 318 -12.67 12.37 21.93
C GLU A 318 -13.95 12.85 21.22
N GLY A 319 -15.10 12.36 21.69
CA GLY A 319 -16.35 12.46 20.93
C GLY A 319 -16.24 11.75 19.58
N SER A 320 -16.60 12.46 18.50
CA SER A 320 -16.59 11.89 17.13
C SER A 320 -15.22 11.93 16.45
N TYR A 321 -14.23 12.62 17.01
CA TYR A 321 -12.97 12.91 16.33
C TYR A 321 -11.79 12.13 16.91
N ARG A 322 -10.88 11.67 16.05
CA ARG A 322 -9.60 11.07 16.46
C ARG A 322 -8.66 12.18 16.93
N ARG A 323 -8.31 12.18 18.22
CA ARG A 323 -7.44 13.18 18.85
C ARG A 323 -6.10 12.64 19.31
N TYR A 324 -5.88 11.34 19.16
CA TYR A 324 -4.63 10.66 19.51
C TYR A 324 -4.13 9.80 18.34
N TRP A 325 -2.82 9.60 18.27
CA TRP A 325 -2.25 8.61 17.35
C TRP A 325 -2.61 7.19 17.80
N LYS A 326 -2.74 6.26 16.83
CA LYS A 326 -2.94 4.83 17.12
C LYS A 326 -1.70 4.16 17.73
N GLU A 327 -0.55 4.78 17.58
CA GLU A 327 0.72 4.27 18.09
C GLU A 327 0.73 4.26 19.62
N ILE A 328 1.25 3.17 20.18
CA ILE A 328 1.36 2.97 21.62
C ILE A 328 2.77 3.38 22.04
N PHE A 329 2.82 4.23 23.06
CA PHE A 329 4.07 4.66 23.70
C PHE A 329 4.12 4.05 25.09
N GLU A 330 5.27 3.50 25.46
CA GLU A 330 5.48 2.90 26.76
C GLU A 330 6.38 3.80 27.61
N PHE A 331 5.87 4.18 28.79
CA PHE A 331 6.57 4.98 29.79
C PHE A 331 6.36 4.33 31.15
N ASN A 332 7.44 4.08 31.90
CA ASN A 332 7.41 3.43 33.22
C ASN A 332 6.56 2.13 33.23
N ASN A 333 6.73 1.27 32.21
CA ASN A 333 5.96 0.03 32.00
C ASN A 333 4.43 0.23 31.89
N LYS A 334 3.98 1.43 31.56
CA LYS A 334 2.58 1.77 31.29
C LYS A 334 2.42 2.22 29.85
N LYS A 335 1.35 1.79 29.21
CA LYS A 335 1.03 2.08 27.81
C LYS A 335 0.15 3.33 27.71
N PHE A 336 0.48 4.22 26.79
CA PHE A 336 -0.23 5.47 26.56
C PHE A 336 -0.40 5.76 25.07
N PHE A 337 -1.41 6.55 24.74
CA PHE A 337 -1.54 7.25 23.48
C PHE A 337 -1.06 8.70 23.63
N VAL A 338 -0.43 9.23 22.58
CA VAL A 338 -0.04 10.65 22.50
C VAL A 338 -1.01 11.40 21.58
N THR A 339 -1.37 12.63 21.96
CA THR A 339 -2.29 13.45 21.15
C THR A 339 -1.73 13.74 19.76
N SER A 340 -2.61 13.82 18.76
CA SER A 340 -2.28 14.17 17.38
C SER A 340 -2.49 15.65 17.05
N GLN A 341 -2.97 16.46 18.01
CA GLN A 341 -3.41 17.84 17.78
C GLN A 341 -2.28 18.86 17.89
N TRP A 342 -1.22 18.66 17.11
CA TRP A 342 -0.05 19.53 17.10
C TRP A 342 -0.11 20.51 15.92
N PHE A 343 0.09 21.80 16.22
CA PHE A 343 0.16 22.89 15.25
C PHE A 343 1.47 23.67 15.46
N ASP A 344 1.99 24.37 14.45
CA ASP A 344 3.33 24.98 14.55
C ASP A 344 3.44 25.99 15.71
N ARG A 345 2.32 26.62 16.12
CA ARG A 345 2.24 27.45 17.33
C ARG A 345 2.60 26.72 18.65
N ASN A 346 2.55 25.39 18.66
CA ASN A 346 2.88 24.56 19.83
C ASN A 346 4.38 24.19 19.89
N ARG A 347 5.16 24.53 18.84
CA ARG A 347 6.55 24.09 18.68
C ARG A 347 7.44 24.56 19.81
N GLU A 348 7.48 25.86 20.03
CA GLU A 348 8.33 26.48 21.06
C GLU A 348 8.01 25.91 22.45
N ASN A 349 6.72 25.77 22.77
CA ASN A 349 6.27 25.18 24.03
C ASN A 349 6.72 23.72 24.20
N PHE A 350 6.58 22.90 23.15
CA PHE A 350 7.02 21.52 23.20
C PHE A 350 8.54 21.38 23.27
N GLU A 351 9.28 22.20 22.55
CA GLU A 351 10.74 22.23 22.60
C GLU A 351 11.25 22.64 23.97
N ASN A 352 10.68 23.70 24.57
CA ASN A 352 11.00 24.11 25.93
C ASN A 352 10.73 22.99 26.93
N TRP A 353 9.60 22.29 26.83
CA TRP A 353 9.34 21.14 27.68
C TRP A 353 10.34 20.00 27.44
N PHE A 354 10.60 19.66 26.17
CA PHE A 354 11.44 18.52 25.79
C PHE A 354 12.91 18.70 26.15
N THR A 355 13.45 19.92 26.06
CA THR A 355 14.84 20.24 26.46
C THR A 355 15.07 20.25 27.97
N ASN A 356 13.99 20.28 28.77
CA ASN A 356 14.04 20.25 30.23
C ASN A 356 13.83 18.83 30.81
N LEU A 357 13.72 17.81 29.96
CA LEU A 357 13.75 16.38 30.31
C LEU A 357 15.19 15.88 30.34
#